data_AF-A0A920S0X7-F1
#
_entry.id   AF-A0A920S0X7-F1
#
_cell.length_a   1.000
_cell.length_b   1.000
_cell.length_c   1.000
_cell.angle_alpha   90.00
_cell.angle_beta   90.00
_cell.angle_gamma   90.00
#
_symmetry.space_group_name_H-M   'P 1'
#
loop_
_entity.id
_entity.type
_entity.pdbx_description
1 polymer ?
#
loop_
_entity_poly.entity_id
_entity_poly.type
_entity_poly.pdbx_seq_one_letter_code
_entity_poly.pdbx_strand_id
1 'polypeptide(L)' 'MKYFPEPERAIDGDFLMPNLRMFFSISGRGTVVTGRVERGVVKVNDEIEIVWH' A
#
# COMPACT_ATOMS: atom_id res chain seq x y z
N MET A 1 -5.79 -32.72 7.88
CA MET A 1 -4.73 -31.70 7.75
C MET A 1 -5.36 -30.39 7.30
N LYS A 2 -5.72 -29.51 8.25
CA LYS A 2 -6.08 -28.11 7.98
C LYS A 2 -5.94 -27.34 9.30
N TYR A 3 -4.70 -27.10 9.74
CA TYR A 3 -4.43 -26.51 11.06
C TYR A 3 -4.16 -25.01 11.03
N PHE A 4 -4.00 -24.41 9.84
CA PHE A 4 -3.81 -22.98 9.68
C PHE A 4 -4.62 -22.48 8.48
N PRO A 5 -5.71 -21.71 8.68
CA PRO A 5 -6.34 -20.99 7.59
C PRO A 5 -5.37 -19.91 7.09
N GLU A 6 -5.38 -19.66 5.78
CA GLU A 6 -4.66 -18.51 5.23
C GLU A 6 -5.29 -17.22 5.75
N PRO A 7 -4.49 -16.20 6.09
CA PRO A 7 -5.00 -14.94 6.55
C PRO A 7 -5.81 -14.27 5.43
N GLU A 8 -7.01 -13.83 5.77
CA GLU A 8 -7.86 -13.07 4.87
C GLU A 8 -7.21 -11.73 4.54
N ARG A 9 -7.16 -11.38 3.26
CA ARG A 9 -6.68 -10.07 2.81
C ARG A 9 -7.87 -9.13 2.71
N ALA A 10 -7.77 -7.97 3.35
CA ALA A 10 -8.76 -6.90 3.24
C ALA A 10 -8.64 -6.18 1.88
N ILE A 11 -9.09 -6.85 0.82
CA ILE A 11 -9.08 -6.29 -0.55
C ILE A 11 -10.27 -5.36 -0.81
N ASP A 12 -11.29 -5.43 0.04
CA ASP A 12 -12.48 -4.59 -0.05
C ASP A 12 -12.25 -3.21 0.60
N GLY A 13 -12.85 -2.18 0.00
CA GLY A 13 -12.76 -0.79 0.44
C GLY A 13 -11.57 -0.02 -0.13
N ASP A 14 -11.48 1.25 0.24
CA ASP A 14 -10.49 2.17 -0.32
C ASP A 14 -9.07 1.79 0.07
N PHE A 15 -8.13 2.04 -0.86
CA PHE A 15 -6.71 1.84 -0.66
C PHE A 15 -6.20 2.64 0.55
N LEU A 16 -5.57 1.93 1.49
CA LEU A 16 -4.99 2.54 2.69
C LEU A 16 -3.61 1.94 2.96
N MET A 17 -2.61 2.82 2.97
CA MET A 17 -1.23 2.50 3.34
C MET A 17 -0.74 3.52 4.39
N PRO A 18 -1.06 3.31 5.68
CA PRO A 18 -0.77 4.30 6.72
C PRO A 18 0.70 4.23 7.18
N ASN A 19 1.31 3.05 7.06
CA ASN A 19 2.68 2.81 7.55
C ASN A 19 3.69 3.00 6.41
N LEU A 20 4.03 4.25 6.12
CA LEU A 20 5.11 4.61 5.20
C LEU A 20 6.46 4.32 5.86
N ARG A 21 7.27 3.47 5.23
CA ARG A 21 8.53 2.97 5.81
C ARG A 21 9.74 3.75 5.32
N MET A 22 9.82 4.00 4.02
CA MET A 22 10.95 4.69 3.40
C MET A 22 10.49 5.46 2.17
N PHE A 23 11.12 6.62 1.98
CA PHE A 23 10.96 7.49 0.82
C PHE A 23 12.30 7.59 0.11
N PHE A 24 12.31 7.31 -1.19
CA PHE A 24 13.50 7.42 -2.02
C PHE A 24 13.21 8.34 -3.20
N SER A 25 14.11 9.29 -3.45
CA SER A 25 14.10 10.03 -4.72
C SER A 25 15.03 9.32 -5.70
N ILE A 26 14.47 8.79 -6.78
CA ILE A 26 15.22 8.13 -7.84
C ILE A 26 15.25 9.05 -9.06
N SER A 27 16.43 9.57 -9.39
CA SER A 27 16.63 10.45 -10.54
C SER A 27 16.10 9.80 -11.82
N GLY A 28 15.30 10.55 -12.58
CA GLY A 28 14.65 10.07 -13.82
C GLY A 28 13.46 9.12 -13.63
N ARG A 29 13.08 8.76 -12.40
CA ARG A 29 11.89 7.93 -12.10
C ARG A 29 10.89 8.59 -11.16
N GLY A 30 11.34 9.53 -10.34
CA GLY A 30 10.53 10.23 -9.35
C GLY A 30 10.68 9.66 -7.93
N THR A 31 9.71 9.95 -7.08
CA THR A 31 9.71 9.51 -5.67
C THR A 31 9.10 8.13 -5.55
N VAL A 32 9.83 7.20 -4.94
CA VAL A 32 9.35 5.86 -4.59
C VAL A 32 9.08 5.80 -3.10
N VAL A 33 7.85 5.42 -2.76
CA VAL A 33 7.41 5.21 -1.38
C VAL A 33 7.21 3.73 -1.13
N THR A 34 7.69 3.24 0.01
CA THR A 34 7.51 1.85 0.42
C THR A 34 6.74 1.79 1.73
N GLY A 35 5.86 0.81 1.89
CA GLY A 35 5.01 0.68 3.08
C GLY A 35 4.20 -0.62 3.05
N ARG A 36 3.48 -0.87 4.14
CA ARG A 36 2.54 -2.01 4.21
C ARG A 36 1.14 -1.51 3.83
N VAL A 37 0.57 -2.09 2.79
CA VAL A 37 -0.84 -1.91 2.45
C VAL A 37 -1.67 -2.61 3.53
N GLU A 38 -2.58 -1.87 4.14
CA GLU A 38 -3.47 -2.38 5.17
C GLU A 38 -4.82 -2.79 4.59
N ARG A 39 -5.32 -2.04 3.60
CA ARG A 39 -6.60 -2.31 2.94
C ARG A 39 -6.59 -1.86 1.48
N GLY A 40 -7.44 -2.50 0.68
CA GLY A 40 -7.74 -2.11 -0.69
C GLY A 40 -6.65 -2.51 -1.67
N VAL A 41 -6.86 -2.12 -2.93
CA VAL A 41 -5.95 -2.38 -4.04
C VAL A 41 -5.74 -1.07 -4.79
N VAL A 42 -4.49 -0.74 -5.11
CA VAL A 42 -4.12 0.39 -5.96
C VAL A 42 -3.59 -0.11 -7.29
N LYS A 43 -4.00 0.53 -8.38
CA LYS A 43 -3.54 0.27 -9.75
C LYS A 43 -2.67 1.42 -10.25
N VAL A 44 -1.96 1.16 -11.33
CA VAL A 44 -1.14 2.19 -11.98
C VAL A 44 -2.06 3.30 -12.50
N ASN A 45 -1.68 4.55 -12.23
CA ASN A 45 -2.42 5.77 -12.56
C ASN A 45 -3.68 6.03 -11.72
N ASP A 46 -3.96 5.27 -10.66
CA ASP A 46 -5.01 5.64 -9.72
C ASP A 46 -4.65 6.97 -9.04
N GLU A 47 -5.63 7.88 -8.95
CA GLU A 47 -5.49 9.08 -8.14
C GLU A 47 -5.48 8.70 -6.66
N ILE A 48 -4.43 9.11 -5.96
CA ILE A 48 -4.26 8.90 -4.52
C ILE A 48 -3.90 10.20 -3.85
N GLU A 49 -4.29 10.34 -2.58
CA GLU A 49 -3.90 11.45 -1.73
C GLU A 49 -2.93 10.96 -0.65
N ILE A 50 -1.87 11.73 -0.42
CA ILE A 50 -0.96 11.49 0.70
C ILE A 50 -1.44 12.34 1.87
N VAL A 51 -2.07 11.70 2.84
CA VAL A 51 -2.52 12.35 4.07
C VAL A 51 -1.39 12.34 5.09
N TRP A 52 -0.97 13.53 5.54
CA TRP A 52 -0.07 13.72 6.67
C TRP A 52 -0.92 14.21 7.86
N HIS A 53 -0.80 13.56 9.02
CA HIS A 53 -1.38 14.06 10.28
C HIS A 53 -0.41 15.02 10.96
#